data_AF-A0A0S9QT23-F1
#
_entry.id   AF-A0A0S9QT23-F1
#
_cell.length_a   1.000
_cell.length_b   1.000
_cell.length_c   1.000
_cell.angle_alpha   90.00
_cell.angle_beta   90.00
_cell.angle_gamma   90.00
#
_symmetry.space_group_name_H-M   'P 1'
#
loop_
_entity.id
_entity.type
_entity.pdbx_description
1 polymer ?
#
loop_
_entity_poly.entity_id
_entity_poly.type
_entity_poly.pdbx_seq_one_letter_code
_entity_poly.pdbx_strand_id
1 'polypeptide(L)'
;MAQLIYTRLEDHPRETYVITSGALIVGRVDCIRDDPPPAAQWTWGLHLDIGASPFRRGATVSSRDAAVAALEQAWTEWKLWAGLCDADGPAPSAGTPAPRILR
;
A
#
# COMPACT_ATOMS: atom_id res chain seq x y z
N MET A 1 3.84 -10.27 11.92
CA MET A 1 4.58 -9.92 10.69
C MET A 1 3.83 -8.78 10.01
N ALA A 2 4.47 -7.63 9.78
CA ALA A 2 3.80 -6.42 9.31
C ALA A 2 3.86 -6.35 7.77
N GLN A 3 3.18 -7.29 7.12
CA GLN A 3 3.11 -7.41 5.65
C GLN A 3 2.02 -6.48 5.10
N LEU A 4 2.25 -5.93 3.91
CA LEU A 4 1.24 -5.17 3.17
C LEU A 4 0.46 -6.08 2.23
N ILE A 5 -0.87 -5.97 2.26
CA ILE A 5 -1.79 -6.67 1.36
C ILE A 5 -2.55 -5.61 0.58
N TYR A 6 -2.52 -5.73 -0.75
CA TYR A 6 -3.18 -4.81 -1.68
C TYR A 6 -4.46 -5.45 -2.20
N THR A 7 -5.61 -4.88 -1.84
CA THR A 7 -6.92 -5.37 -2.27
C THR A 7 -7.56 -4.37 -3.23
N ARG A 8 -7.81 -4.79 -4.48
CA ARG A 8 -8.51 -3.97 -5.47
C ARG A 8 -9.99 -3.84 -5.09
N LEU A 9 -10.52 -2.62 -5.13
CA LEU A 9 -11.96 -2.36 -5.01
C LEU A 9 -12.61 -2.51 -6.39
N GLU A 10 -13.53 -3.45 -6.52
CA GLU A 10 -14.21 -3.73 -7.80
C GLU A 10 -15.36 -2.75 -8.09
N ASP A 11 -16.00 -2.21 -7.06
CA ASP A 11 -17.15 -1.29 -7.16
C ASP A 11 -16.75 0.20 -7.13
N HIS A 12 -15.51 0.52 -7.51
CA HIS A 12 -15.02 1.90 -7.46
C HIS A 12 -14.90 2.49 -8.88
N PRO A 13 -15.32 3.76 -9.12
CA PRO A 13 -15.28 4.36 -10.46
C PRO A 13 -13.86 4.52 -11.01
N ARG A 14 -12.85 4.42 -10.13
CA ARG A 14 -11.42 4.48 -10.45
C ARG A 14 -10.77 3.18 -9.98
N GLU A 15 -9.69 2.79 -10.65
CA GLU A 15 -8.86 1.68 -10.18
C GLU A 15 -8.24 2.06 -8.84
N THR A 16 -8.74 1.45 -7.76
CA THR A 16 -8.38 1.76 -6.38
C THR A 16 -7.99 0.49 -5.66
N TYR A 17 -6.91 0.58 -4.88
CA TYR A 17 -6.40 -0.45 -4.01
C TYR A 17 -6.42 0.04 -2.57
N VAL A 18 -7.00 -0.76 -1.68
CA VAL A 18 -6.87 -0.58 -0.23
C VAL A 18 -5.69 -1.42 0.24
N ILE A 19 -4.80 -0.81 1.01
CA ILE A 19 -3.63 -1.47 1.57
C ILE A 19 -3.89 -1.76 3.04
N THR A 20 -3.70 -3.02 3.43
CA THR A 20 -3.86 -3.47 4.81
C THR A 20 -2.58 -4.10 5.35
N SER A 21 -2.38 -4.04 6.67
CA SER A 21 -1.40 -4.84 7.39
C SER A 21 -2.06 -5.47 8.61
N GLY A 22 -2.17 -6.81 8.63
CA GLY A 22 -3.02 -7.52 9.59
C GLY A 22 -4.47 -7.05 9.48
N ALA A 23 -5.05 -6.57 10.59
CA ALA A 23 -6.43 -6.05 10.62
C ALA A 23 -6.53 -4.54 10.30
N LEU A 24 -5.42 -3.85 10.05
CA LEU A 24 -5.38 -2.39 9.90
C LEU A 24 -5.37 -2.00 8.44
N ILE A 25 -6.19 -1.01 8.06
CA ILE A 25 -6.03 -0.28 6.81
C ILE A 25 -4.92 0.74 7.01
N VAL A 26 -3.85 0.62 6.23
CA VAL A 26 -2.64 1.44 6.36
C VAL A 26 -2.46 2.42 5.21
N GLY A 27 -3.20 2.25 4.10
CA GLY A 27 -3.04 3.14 2.96
C GLY A 27 -3.98 2.85 1.80
N ARG A 28 -3.82 3.66 0.73
CA ARG A 28 -4.52 3.52 -0.54
C ARG A 28 -3.62 3.85 -1.73
N VAL A 29 -3.92 3.23 -2.87
CA VAL A 29 -3.37 3.59 -4.19
C VAL A 29 -4.55 3.77 -5.14
N ASP A 30 -4.61 4.88 -5.84
CA ASP A 30 -5.71 5.23 -6.75
C ASP A 30 -5.16 5.69 -8.11
N CYS A 31 -5.81 5.24 -9.18
CA CYS A 31 -5.55 5.77 -10.52
C CYS A 31 -6.42 7.01 -10.77
N ILE A 32 -5.77 8.14 -11.02
CA ILE A 32 -6.40 9.36 -11.50
C ILE A 32 -6.40 9.33 -13.03
N ARG A 33 -7.61 9.32 -13.61
CA ARG A 33 -7.83 9.57 -15.02
C ARG A 33 -8.64 10.86 -15.14
N ASP A 34 -7.95 11.97 -15.36
CA ASP A 34 -8.59 13.21 -15.82
C ASP A 34 -8.80 13.13 -17.34
N ASP A 35 -9.79 13.85 -17.88
CA ASP A 35 -10.01 14.00 -19.32
C ASP A 35 -9.85 15.47 -19.73
N PRO A 36 -8.92 15.81 -20.65
CA PRO A 36 -7.89 14.95 -21.23
C PRO A 36 -6.76 14.66 -20.23
N PRO A 37 -6.25 13.42 -20.13
CA PRO A 37 -5.27 13.07 -19.12
C PRO A 37 -3.91 13.66 -19.48
N PRO A 38 -3.26 14.49 -18.64
CA PRO A 38 -1.81 14.46 -18.62
C PRO A 38 -1.45 13.04 -18.16
N ALA A 39 -0.72 12.28 -18.98
CA ALA A 39 -0.21 10.91 -18.74
C ALA A 39 -0.65 10.24 -17.41
N ALA A 40 -1.44 9.16 -17.49
CA ALA A 40 -2.06 8.45 -16.35
C ALA A 40 -1.35 8.67 -14.99
N GLN A 41 -2.02 9.38 -14.08
CA GLN A 41 -1.48 9.72 -12.78
C GLN A 41 -1.95 8.72 -11.73
N TRP A 42 -1.06 8.31 -10.85
CA TRP A 42 -1.33 7.39 -9.76
C TRP A 42 -1.03 8.09 -8.45
N THR A 43 -1.99 8.09 -7.53
CA THR A 43 -1.77 8.57 -6.17
C THR A 43 -1.55 7.41 -5.24
N TRP A 44 -0.65 7.58 -4.28
CA TRP A 44 -0.50 6.68 -3.15
C TRP A 44 -0.55 7.47 -1.85
N GLY A 45 -1.02 6.81 -0.80
CA GLY A 45 -1.05 7.37 0.54
C GLY A 45 -0.90 6.29 1.59
N LEU A 46 0.06 6.47 2.49
CA LEU A 46 0.18 5.75 3.75
C LEU A 46 -0.42 6.62 4.86
N HIS A 47 -1.37 6.06 5.60
CA HIS A 47 -2.04 6.70 6.73
C HIS A 47 -2.06 5.74 7.92
N LEU A 48 -1.24 6.05 8.92
CA LEU A 48 -1.16 5.30 10.16
C LEU A 48 -1.54 6.21 11.32
N ASP A 49 -2.71 5.95 11.89
CA ASP A 49 -3.22 6.65 13.07
C ASP A 49 -2.82 5.85 14.33
N ILE A 50 -1.55 5.96 14.70
CA ILE A 50 -0.97 5.19 15.81
C ILE A 50 -0.38 6.18 16.82
N GLY A 51 -1.08 6.38 17.93
CA GLY A 51 -0.64 7.26 19.02
C GLY A 51 -0.93 8.74 18.78
N ALA A 52 -0.12 9.62 19.39
CA ALA A 52 -0.39 11.07 19.42
C ALA A 52 -0.05 11.81 18.11
N SER A 53 0.69 11.18 17.19
CA SER A 53 1.15 11.80 15.94
C SER A 53 0.81 10.89 14.75
N PRO A 54 -0.20 11.24 13.93
CA PRO A 54 -0.54 10.44 12.76
C PRO A 54 0.60 10.49 11.73
N PHE A 55 1.02 9.33 11.23
CA PHE A 55 1.96 9.26 10.11
C PHE A 55 1.16 9.30 8.81
N ARG A 56 1.32 10.39 8.05
CA ARG A 56 0.67 10.60 6.76
C ARG A 56 1.71 10.94 5.72
N ARG A 57 1.80 10.12 4.67
CA ARG A 57 2.66 10.40 3.52
C ARG A 57 1.98 9.95 2.25
N GLY A 58 2.16 10.70 1.18
CA GLY A 58 1.63 10.37 -0.12
C GLY A 58 2.13 11.31 -1.19
N ALA A 59 2.00 10.91 -2.44
CA ALA A 59 2.33 11.73 -3.60
C ALA A 59 1.57 11.23 -4.84
N THR A 60 1.71 11.99 -5.92
CA THR A 60 1.27 11.57 -7.26
C THR A 60 2.49 11.15 -8.07
N VAL A 61 2.39 10.04 -8.79
CA VAL A 61 3.43 9.48 -9.65
C VAL A 61 2.82 9.04 -10.99
N SER A 62 3.67 8.68 -11.96
CA SER A 62 3.25 8.40 -13.34
C SER A 62 2.82 6.95 -13.61
N SER A 63 2.95 6.04 -12.63
CA SER A 63 2.60 4.63 -12.82
C SER A 63 2.15 3.94 -11.53
N ARG A 64 1.38 2.86 -11.70
CA ARG A 64 0.95 1.96 -10.62
C ARG A 64 2.14 1.42 -9.84
N ASP A 65 3.16 0.98 -10.57
CA ASP A 65 4.35 0.36 -9.99
C ASP A 65 5.14 1.37 -9.14
N ALA A 66 5.29 2.60 -9.63
CA ALA A 66 5.91 3.68 -8.86
C ALA A 66 5.11 4.02 -7.59
N ALA A 67 3.78 3.94 -7.65
CA ALA A 67 2.92 4.22 -6.50
C ALA A 67 3.05 3.14 -5.43
N VAL A 68 3.09 1.87 -5.85
CA VAL A 68 3.33 0.72 -4.97
C VAL A 68 4.73 0.82 -4.34
N ALA A 69 5.78 1.00 -5.15
CA ALA A 69 7.15 1.09 -4.66
C ALA A 69 7.35 2.25 -3.66
N ALA A 70 6.77 3.41 -3.93
CA ALA A 70 6.83 4.55 -3.01
C ALA A 70 6.10 4.29 -1.69
N LEU A 71 4.98 3.56 -1.72
CA LEU A 71 4.24 3.16 -0.52
C LEU A 71 5.04 2.13 0.31
N GLU A 72 5.65 1.13 -0.34
CA GLU A 72 6.50 0.14 0.34
C GLU A 72 7.74 0.78 0.98
N GLN A 73 8.35 1.76 0.29
CA GLN A 73 9.43 2.55 0.84
C GLN A 73 8.98 3.34 2.08
N ALA A 74 7.84 4.04 1.99
CA ALA A 74 7.28 4.79 3.12
C ALA A 74 6.92 3.88 4.31
N TRP A 75 6.42 2.67 4.03
CA TRP A 75 6.14 1.66 5.06
C TRP A 75 7.43 1.18 5.76
N THR A 76 8.50 0.97 4.99
CA THR A 76 9.80 0.57 5.52
C THR A 76 10.39 1.65 6.42
N GLU A 77 10.36 2.91 5.98
CA GLU A 77 10.80 4.05 6.79
C GLU A 77 9.98 4.20 8.07
N TRP A 78 8.66 4.01 8.00
CA TRP A 78 7.80 4.03 9.18
C TRP A 78 8.16 2.90 10.16
N LYS A 79 8.33 1.66 9.67
CA LYS A 79 8.75 0.52 10.50
C LYS A 79 10.07 0.82 11.24
N LEU A 80 11.05 1.37 10.51
CA LEU A 80 12.34 1.76 11.09
C LEU A 80 12.19 2.85 12.17
N TRP A 81 11.41 3.90 11.90
CA TRP A 81 11.11 4.95 12.88
C TRP A 81 10.41 4.38 14.14
N ALA A 82 9.49 3.43 13.94
CA ALA A 82 8.76 2.78 15.02
C ALA A 82 9.58 1.71 15.78
N GLY A 83 10.83 1.46 15.37
CA GLY A 83 11.66 0.39 15.94
C GLY A 83 11.13 -1.02 15.64
N LEU A 84 10.31 -1.17 14.60
CA LEU A 84 9.75 -2.44 14.15
C LEU A 84 10.69 -3.06 13.11
N CYS A 85 11.07 -4.31 13.35
CA CYS A 85 11.74 -5.14 12.36
C CYS A 85 10.77 -6.19 11.83
N ASP A 86 10.95 -6.61 10.58
CA ASP A 86 10.33 -7.84 10.13
C ASP A 86 10.92 -9.00 10.95
N ALA A 87 10.08 -9.71 11.68
CA ALA A 87 10.51 -10.90 12.41
C ALA A 87 10.87 -11.98 11.38
N ASP A 88 12.16 -12.24 11.20
CA ASP A 88 12.66 -13.37 10.43
C ASP A 88 12.27 -14.65 11.17
N GLY A 89 11.30 -15.39 10.63
CA GLY A 89 10.82 -16.64 11.19
C GLY A 89 10.25 -17.50 10.07
N PRO A 90 10.69 -18.77 9.93
CA PRO A 90 10.24 -19.63 8.85
C PRO A 90 8.73 -19.84 8.95
N ALA A 91 8.00 -19.47 7.91
CA ALA A 91 6.59 -19.76 7.78
C ALA A 91 6.39 -21.29 7.89
N PRO A 92 5.54 -21.81 8.80
CA PRO A 92 5.12 -23.19 8.72
C PRO A 92 4.32 -23.37 7.43
N SER A 93 4.89 -24.13 6.49
CA SER A 93 4.20 -24.60 5.30
C SER A 93 2.91 -25.31 5.69
N ALA A 94 1.76 -24.67 5.48
CA ALA A 94 0.46 -25.29 5.43
C ALA A 94 -0.35 -24.59 4.34
N GLY A 95 -0.66 -25.35 3.29
CA GLY A 95 -1.10 -24.82 2.00
C GLY A 95 -2.36 -23.97 2.03
N THR A 96 -2.30 -22.84 1.31
CA THR A 96 -3.34 -22.29 0.44
C THR A 96 -2.68 -21.28 -0.52
N PRO A 97 -2.74 -21.44 -1.85
CA PRO A 97 -2.29 -20.42 -2.81
C PRO A 97 -3.43 -19.42 -3.12
N ALA A 98 -3.28 -18.13 -3.43
CA ALA A 98 -2.18 -17.16 -3.43
C ALA A 98 -2.79 -15.74 -3.48
N PRO A 99 -2.20 -14.69 -2.87
CA PRO A 99 -2.62 -13.31 -3.14
C PRO A 99 -2.35 -12.97 -4.61
N ARG A 100 -3.33 -12.33 -5.27
CA ARG A 100 -3.24 -11.98 -6.70
C ARG A 100 -2.11 -10.99 -6.94
N ILE A 101 -1.11 -11.45 -7.70
CA ILE A 101 -0.07 -10.66 -8.35
C ILE A 101 -0.72 -9.79 -9.43
N LEU A 102 -0.32 -8.52 -9.46
CA LEU A 102 -0.70 -7.54 -10.48
C LEU A 102 -0.36 -8.07 -11.89
N ARG A 103 -1.34 -8.04 -12.79
CA ARG A 103 -1.11 -7.91 -14.24
C ARG A 103 -1.69 -6.57 -14.66
#